data_AF-A0A350M894-F1
#
_entry.id   AF-A0A350M894-F1
#
_cell.length_a   1.000
_cell.length_b   1.000
_cell.length_c   1.000
_cell.angle_alpha   90.00
_cell.angle_beta   90.00
_cell.angle_gamma   90.00
#
_symmetry.space_group_name_H-M   'P 1'
#
loop_
_entity.id
_entity.type
_entity.pdbx_description
1 polymer ?
#
loop_
_entity_poly.entity_id
_entity_poly.type
_entity_poly.pdbx_seq_one_letter_code
_entity_poly.pdbx_strand_id
1 'polypeptide(L)'
;MIIVTGAAGFIGSCLVGKLNAEGYKDIVLVDNFEDEKKALNYRDKHFSSMVHRDDFIAWLRENHKLVQFIFHIGARTDTTEFDKSIFDELNVNYSKDVWNACVEYGLPLVYASSAATYGLGELGYRDDHEVVEDLKPLN
;
A
#
# COMPACT_ATOMS: atom_id res chain seq x y z
N MET A 1 14.65 -5.32 -7.25
CA MET A 1 13.89 -5.04 -6.01
C MET A 1 12.39 -5.05 -6.26
N ILE A 2 11.64 -5.72 -5.38
CA ILE A 2 10.17 -5.60 -5.25
C ILE A 2 9.89 -4.72 -4.03
N ILE A 3 9.02 -3.73 -4.17
CA ILE A 3 8.60 -2.87 -3.05
C ILE A 3 7.25 -3.36 -2.52
N VAL A 4 7.10 -3.42 -1.20
CA VAL A 4 5.82 -3.65 -0.53
C VAL A 4 5.58 -2.52 0.46
N THR A 5 4.57 -1.66 0.21
CA THR A 5 4.11 -0.69 1.22
C THR A 5 3.07 -1.33 2.14
N GLY A 6 2.97 -0.85 3.39
CA GLY A 6 2.15 -1.52 4.40
C GLY A 6 2.71 -2.88 4.80
N ALA A 7 4.02 -3.08 4.62
CA ALA A 7 4.70 -4.35 4.78
C ALA A 7 4.69 -4.90 6.22
N ALA A 8 4.62 -4.04 7.23
CA ALA A 8 4.45 -4.43 8.62
C ALA A 8 2.97 -4.63 8.99
N GLY A 9 2.04 -4.24 8.11
CA GLY A 9 0.61 -4.48 8.22
C GLY A 9 0.20 -5.93 7.94
N PHE A 10 -1.11 -6.19 8.02
CA PHE A 10 -1.65 -7.55 7.90
C PHE A 10 -1.47 -8.14 6.50
N ILE A 11 -2.07 -7.52 5.47
CA ILE A 11 -2.01 -8.04 4.09
C ILE A 11 -0.58 -7.94 3.54
N GLY A 12 0.11 -6.82 3.77
CA GLY A 12 1.48 -6.61 3.27
C GLY A 12 2.47 -7.65 3.79
N SER A 13 2.44 -7.98 5.09
CA SER A 13 3.32 -9.01 5.64
C SER A 13 3.04 -10.42 5.11
N CYS A 14 1.76 -10.75 4.86
CA CYS A 14 1.38 -12.01 4.21
C CYS A 14 1.94 -12.07 2.79
N LEU A 15 1.84 -10.97 2.03
CA LEU A 15 2.41 -10.86 0.69
C LEU A 15 3.94 -11.03 0.69
N VAL A 16 4.66 -10.38 1.61
CA VAL A 16 6.12 -10.56 1.75
C VAL A 16 6.45 -12.03 2.04
N GLY A 17 5.68 -12.69 2.90
CA GLY A 17 5.85 -14.12 3.19
C GLY A 17 5.66 -15.00 1.95
N LYS A 18 4.64 -14.71 1.14
CA LYS A 18 4.38 -15.39 -0.13
C LYS A 18 5.52 -15.18 -1.13
N LEU A 19 6.00 -13.96 -1.28
CA LEU A 19 7.14 -13.63 -2.13
C LEU A 19 8.42 -14.36 -1.69
N ASN A 20 8.70 -14.42 -0.39
CA ASN A 20 9.82 -15.21 0.13
C ASN A 20 9.69 -16.70 -0.18
N ALA A 21 8.49 -17.27 -0.01
CA ALA A 21 8.22 -18.67 -0.34
C ALA A 21 8.40 -18.98 -1.84
N GLU A 22 8.22 -17.99 -2.71
CA GLU A 22 8.47 -18.08 -4.15
C GLU A 22 9.93 -17.78 -4.53
N GLY A 23 10.80 -17.50 -3.56
CA GLY A 23 12.24 -17.30 -3.77
C GLY A 23 12.65 -15.85 -3.99
N TYR A 24 11.73 -14.88 -3.91
CA TYR A 24 12.06 -13.47 -3.95
C TYR A 24 12.63 -13.03 -2.59
N LYS A 25 13.89 -12.55 -2.60
CA LYS A 25 14.61 -12.11 -1.39
C LYS A 25 14.99 -10.63 -1.41
N ASP A 26 15.03 -10.03 -2.59
CA ASP A 26 15.32 -8.62 -2.77
C ASP A 26 14.03 -7.79 -2.70
N ILE A 27 13.51 -7.68 -1.48
CA ILE A 27 12.26 -7.00 -1.13
C ILE A 27 12.58 -5.79 -0.25
N VAL A 28 12.01 -4.64 -0.57
CA VAL A 28 12.08 -3.46 0.30
C VAL A 28 10.74 -3.28 0.99
N LEU A 29 10.79 -3.24 2.32
CA LEU A 29 9.61 -3.04 3.15
C LEU A 29 9.41 -1.54 3.37
N VAL A 30 8.21 -1.03 3.08
CA VAL A 30 7.85 0.36 3.33
C VAL A 30 6.69 0.40 4.32
N ASP A 31 6.89 1.00 5.49
CA ASP A 31 5.86 1.14 6.52
C ASP A 31 6.24 2.23 7.54
N ASN A 32 5.36 2.49 8.52
CA ASN A 32 5.77 3.06 9.80
C ASN A 32 6.14 1.88 10.74
N PHE A 33 7.41 1.86 11.17
CA PHE A 33 8.00 0.81 11.99
C PHE A 33 8.08 1.15 13.49
N GLU A 34 7.41 2.21 13.93
CA GLU A 34 7.43 2.67 15.34
C GLU A 34 6.62 1.75 16.27
N ASP A 35 5.62 1.02 15.75
CA ASP A 35 4.84 0.05 16.52
C ASP A 35 5.58 -1.30 16.61
N GLU A 36 6.30 -1.50 17.72
CA GLU A 36 7.04 -2.73 18.00
C GLU A 36 6.16 -4.01 17.93
N LYS A 37 4.85 -3.91 18.17
CA LYS A 37 3.96 -5.08 18.07
C LYS A 37 3.88 -5.61 16.64
N LYS A 38 4.05 -4.74 15.63
CA LYS A 38 4.09 -5.10 14.22
C LYS A 38 5.42 -5.72 13.81
N ALA A 39 6.47 -5.65 14.62
CA ALA A 39 7.76 -6.26 14.31
C ALA A 39 7.65 -7.79 14.10
N LEU A 40 6.71 -8.44 14.80
CA LEU A 40 6.39 -9.86 14.64
C LEU A 40 5.96 -10.20 13.21
N ASN A 41 5.42 -9.24 12.47
CA ASN A 41 4.95 -9.44 11.10
C ASN A 41 6.10 -9.49 10.09
N TYR A 42 7.32 -9.05 10.39
CA TYR A 42 8.40 -9.03 9.38
C TYR A 42 9.77 -9.48 9.86
N ARG A 43 10.02 -9.58 11.17
CA ARG A 43 11.35 -9.93 11.73
C ARG A 43 11.91 -11.27 11.23
N ASP A 44 11.04 -12.23 10.93
CA ASP A 44 11.43 -13.58 10.49
C ASP A 44 11.36 -13.73 8.95
N LYS A 45 11.23 -12.62 8.21
CA LYS A 45 11.14 -12.59 6.74
C LYS A 45 12.46 -12.16 6.12
N HIS A 46 12.63 -12.49 4.83
CA HIS A 46 13.78 -12.06 4.04
C HIS A 46 13.46 -10.79 3.25
N PHE A 47 14.22 -9.73 3.50
CA PHE A 47 14.12 -8.44 2.82
C PHE A 47 15.52 -7.80 2.75
N SER A 48 15.73 -6.90 1.79
CA SER A 48 17.01 -6.23 1.55
C SER A 48 17.09 -4.85 2.22
N SER A 49 15.95 -4.20 2.45
CA SER A 49 15.89 -2.89 3.12
C SER A 49 14.54 -2.61 3.76
N MET A 50 14.53 -1.65 4.69
CA MET A 50 13.33 -1.04 5.26
C MET A 50 13.41 0.47 5.04
N VAL A 51 12.29 1.07 4.63
CA VAL A 51 12.18 2.50 4.35
C VAL A 51 10.96 3.03 5.08
N HIS A 52 11.12 4.10 5.86
CA HIS A 52 9.96 4.73 6.49
C HIS A 52 9.03 5.30 5.42
N ARG A 53 7.71 5.17 5.60
CA ARG A 53 6.74 5.60 4.59
C ARG A 53 6.91 7.06 4.17
N ASP A 54 7.31 7.94 5.09
CA ASP A 54 7.46 9.38 4.84
C ASP A 54 8.68 9.67 3.94
N ASP A 55 9.66 8.78 3.92
CA ASP A 55 10.88 8.90 3.09
C ASP A 55 10.73 8.18 1.74
N PHE A 56 9.65 7.42 1.53
CA PHE A 56 9.55 6.48 0.43
C PHE A 56 9.66 7.13 -0.96
N ILE A 57 8.98 8.25 -1.18
CA ILE A 57 8.99 8.92 -2.50
C ILE A 57 10.38 9.46 -2.84
N ALA A 58 11.08 10.03 -1.85
CA ALA A 58 12.46 10.48 -2.01
C ALA A 58 13.40 9.30 -2.27
N TRP A 59 13.26 8.23 -1.50
CA TRP A 59 14.02 7.00 -1.69
C TRP A 59 13.78 6.39 -3.09
N LEU A 60 12.53 6.36 -3.56
CA LEU A 60 12.17 5.81 -4.86
C LEU A 60 12.80 6.61 -6.00
N ARG A 61 12.82 7.95 -5.90
CA ARG A 61 13.51 8.81 -6.89
C ARG A 61 14.97 8.41 -7.08
N GLU A 62 15.67 8.04 -6.01
CA GLU A 62 17.07 7.65 -6.07
C GLU A 62 17.28 6.21 -6.56
N ASN A 63 16.30 5.32 -6.31
CA ASN A 63 16.46 3.87 -6.48
C ASN A 63 15.60 3.25 -7.60
N HIS A 64 14.74 4.03 -8.27
CA HIS A 64 13.74 3.54 -9.24
C HIS A 64 14.32 2.61 -10.32
N LYS A 65 15.57 2.83 -10.77
CA LYS A 65 16.23 2.01 -11.80
C LYS A 65 16.42 0.55 -11.40
N LEU A 66 16.37 0.24 -10.11
CA LEU A 66 16.53 -1.09 -9.54
C LEU A 66 15.18 -1.70 -9.12
N VAL A 67 14.10 -0.94 -9.20
CA VAL A 67 12.74 -1.36 -8.84
C VAL A 67 12.08 -2.04 -10.03
N GLN A 68 11.53 -3.22 -9.78
CA GLN A 68 10.84 -4.02 -10.80
C GLN A 68 9.32 -3.93 -10.66
N PHE A 69 8.83 -3.75 -9.44
CA PHE A 69 7.42 -3.82 -9.12
C PHE A 69 7.12 -3.17 -7.77
N ILE A 70 5.95 -2.52 -7.65
CA ILE A 70 5.47 -1.94 -6.39
C ILE A 70 4.10 -2.53 -6.05
N PHE A 71 4.01 -3.12 -4.84
CA PHE A 71 2.75 -3.47 -4.20
C PHE A 71 2.41 -2.42 -3.14
N HIS A 72 1.43 -1.56 -3.43
CA HIS A 72 0.99 -0.49 -2.55
C HIS A 72 -0.18 -0.95 -1.67
N ILE A 73 0.13 -1.52 -0.51
CA ILE A 73 -0.85 -2.12 0.42
C ILE A 73 -0.99 -1.29 1.72
N GLY A 74 -0.17 -0.27 1.88
CA GLY A 74 -0.19 0.62 3.05
C GLY A 74 -1.27 1.70 2.93
N ALA A 75 -2.12 1.80 3.95
CA ALA A 75 -3.12 2.84 4.13
C ALA A 75 -3.47 2.98 5.62
N ARG A 76 -4.05 4.12 6.02
CA ARG A 76 -4.78 4.25 7.27
C ARG A 76 -6.15 3.58 7.10
N THR A 77 -6.37 2.49 7.85
CA THR A 77 -7.57 1.64 7.75
C THR A 77 -8.46 1.68 8.99
N ASP A 78 -8.13 2.54 9.97
CA ASP A 78 -8.92 2.65 11.19
C ASP A 78 -10.21 3.42 10.90
N THR A 79 -11.34 2.72 10.86
CA THR A 79 -12.66 3.30 10.60
C THR A 79 -13.23 4.07 11.79
N THR A 80 -12.53 4.08 12.93
CA THR A 80 -12.90 4.88 14.11
C THR A 80 -12.22 6.25 14.13
N GLU A 81 -11.33 6.50 13.16
CA GLU A 81 -10.71 7.80 12.94
C GLU A 81 -11.72 8.76 12.31
N PHE A 82 -11.91 9.93 12.92
CA PHE A 82 -12.83 10.96 12.42
C PHE A 82 -12.09 12.13 11.75
N ASP A 83 -10.77 12.21 11.89
CA ASP A 83 -9.99 13.22 11.22
C ASP A 83 -9.77 12.88 9.75
N LYS A 84 -10.60 13.48 8.89
CA LYS A 84 -10.50 13.35 7.44
C LYS A 84 -9.12 13.71 6.89
N SER A 85 -8.41 14.66 7.52
CA SER A 85 -7.11 15.10 7.03
C SER A 85 -6.07 13.98 7.02
N ILE A 86 -6.16 13.04 7.97
CA ILE A 86 -5.29 11.86 8.03
C ILE A 86 -5.55 10.92 6.85
N PHE A 87 -6.81 10.73 6.45
CA PHE A 87 -7.15 9.92 5.29
C PHE A 87 -6.74 10.61 3.98
N ASP A 88 -6.96 11.91 3.88
CA ASP A 88 -6.52 12.69 2.73
C ASP A 88 -4.99 12.62 2.57
N GLU A 89 -4.24 12.74 3.67
CA GLU A 89 -2.78 12.59 3.67
C GLU A 89 -2.33 11.17 3.36
N LEU A 90 -2.67 10.20 4.21
CA LEU A 90 -2.07 8.86 4.21
C LEU A 90 -2.69 7.88 3.21
N ASN A 91 -3.90 8.17 2.70
CA ASN A 91 -4.55 7.32 1.71
C ASN A 91 -4.57 8.03 0.35
N VAL A 92 -5.29 9.14 0.24
CA VAL A 92 -5.56 9.75 -1.08
C VAL A 92 -4.31 10.37 -1.69
N ASN A 93 -3.68 11.30 -0.98
CA ASN A 93 -2.52 12.03 -1.50
C ASN A 93 -1.29 11.14 -1.55
N TYR A 94 -1.05 10.32 -0.53
CA TYR A 94 0.03 9.33 -0.57
C TYR A 94 -0.10 8.37 -1.76
N SER A 95 -1.30 7.83 -2.04
CA SER A 95 -1.51 6.96 -3.21
C SER A 95 -1.29 7.69 -4.52
N LYS A 96 -1.68 8.97 -4.62
CA LYS A 96 -1.42 9.80 -5.80
C LYS A 96 0.09 10.02 -6.01
N ASP A 97 0.85 10.24 -4.94
CA ASP A 97 2.30 10.41 -5.03
C ASP A 97 2.98 9.13 -5.50
N VAL A 98 2.56 7.97 -4.96
CA VAL A 98 3.04 6.65 -5.42
C VAL A 98 2.68 6.42 -6.89
N TRP A 99 1.43 6.70 -7.29
CA TRP A 99 0.98 6.58 -8.68
C TRP A 99 1.80 7.46 -9.61
N ASN A 100 1.98 8.74 -9.29
CA ASN A 100 2.72 9.68 -10.11
C ASN A 100 4.19 9.25 -10.27
N ALA A 101 4.83 8.78 -9.19
CA ALA A 101 6.19 8.23 -9.27
C ALA A 101 6.26 6.96 -10.13
N CYS A 102 5.27 6.07 -10.04
CA CYS A 102 5.19 4.89 -10.89
C CYS A 102 5.04 5.26 -12.37
N VAL A 103 4.19 6.24 -12.69
CA VAL A 103 4.02 6.75 -14.06
C VAL A 103 5.30 7.40 -14.57
N GLU A 104 5.95 8.26 -13.76
CA GLU A 104 7.19 8.95 -14.12
C GLU A 104 8.33 7.97 -14.46
N TYR A 105 8.48 6.92 -13.65
CA TYR A 105 9.57 5.95 -13.79
C TYR A 105 9.20 4.69 -14.57
N GLY A 106 7.96 4.57 -15.05
CA GLY A 106 7.47 3.40 -15.80
C GLY A 106 7.41 2.12 -14.96
N LEU A 107 7.09 2.24 -13.66
CA LEU A 107 7.05 1.12 -12.73
C LEU A 107 5.65 0.49 -12.67
N PRO A 108 5.55 -0.86 -12.74
CA PRO A 108 4.29 -1.54 -12.47
C PRO A 108 3.82 -1.33 -11.03
N LEU A 109 2.52 -1.07 -10.87
CA LEU A 109 1.87 -0.84 -9.60
C LEU A 109 0.65 -1.75 -9.43
N VAL A 110 0.56 -2.42 -8.30
CA VAL A 110 -0.66 -3.06 -7.79
C VAL A 110 -0.97 -2.44 -6.44
N TYR A 111 -2.19 -1.93 -6.25
CA TYR A 111 -2.59 -1.27 -5.02
C TYR A 111 -3.83 -1.91 -4.39
N ALA A 112 -4.04 -1.67 -3.10
CA ALA A 112 -5.21 -2.11 -2.38
C ALA A 112 -6.35 -1.08 -2.50
N SER A 113 -7.50 -1.50 -3.04
CA SER A 113 -8.78 -0.79 -2.91
C SER A 113 -9.59 -1.37 -1.74
N SER A 114 -10.85 -0.97 -1.58
CA SER A 114 -11.75 -1.49 -0.56
C SER A 114 -13.17 -1.65 -1.08
N ALA A 115 -13.84 -2.75 -0.67
CA ALA A 115 -15.25 -2.95 -0.92
C ALA A 115 -16.14 -1.92 -0.19
N ALA A 116 -15.58 -1.15 0.77
CA ALA A 116 -16.27 -0.03 1.41
C ALA A 116 -16.74 1.04 0.41
N THR A 117 -16.12 1.10 -0.77
CA THR A 117 -16.54 1.98 -1.88
C THR A 117 -17.96 1.71 -2.36
N TYR A 118 -18.46 0.48 -2.20
CA TYR A 118 -19.80 0.08 -2.62
C TYR A 118 -20.91 0.42 -1.62
N GLY A 119 -20.59 1.02 -0.48
CA GLY A 119 -21.58 1.25 0.58
C GLY A 119 -22.08 -0.05 1.19
N LEU A 120 -23.40 -0.18 1.34
CA LEU A 120 -24.03 -1.42 1.81
C LEU A 120 -24.29 -2.43 0.67
N GLY A 121 -23.81 -2.14 -0.55
CA GLY A 121 -23.93 -3.02 -1.70
C GLY A 121 -25.31 -2.98 -2.36
N GLU A 122 -26.09 -1.91 -2.17
CA GLU A 122 -27.44 -1.77 -2.73
C GLU A 122 -27.49 -1.79 -4.26
N LEU A 123 -26.38 -1.40 -4.90
CA LEU A 123 -26.18 -1.43 -6.36
C LEU A 123 -25.33 -2.63 -6.82
N GLY A 124 -25.04 -3.58 -5.91
CA GLY A 124 -24.15 -4.71 -6.14
C GLY A 124 -22.67 -4.40 -5.97
N TYR A 125 -21.83 -5.41 -6.15
CA TYR A 125 -20.36 -5.34 -6.06
C TYR A 125 -19.75 -5.52 -7.45
N ARG A 126 -19.87 -4.49 -8.28
CA ARG A 126 -19.38 -4.51 -9.67
C ARG A 126 -18.59 -3.24 -9.96
N ASP A 127 -17.35 -3.42 -10.42
CA ASP A 127 -16.48 -2.30 -10.83
C ASP A 127 -17.01 -1.72 -12.15
N ASP A 128 -17.96 -0.79 -12.05
CA ASP A 128 -18.64 -0.15 -13.17
C ASP A 128 -18.61 1.37 -13.02
N HIS A 129 -18.09 2.07 -14.03
CA HIS A 129 -17.95 3.52 -13.99
C HIS A 129 -19.31 4.24 -14.12
N GLU A 130 -20.34 3.55 -14.62
CA GLU A 130 -21.67 4.14 -14.80
C GLU A 130 -22.40 4.39 -13.47
N VAL A 131 -22.04 3.68 -12.39
CA VAL A 131 -22.74 3.74 -11.09
C VAL A 131 -21.99 4.53 -10.02
N VAL A 132 -20.78 5.03 -10.30
CA VAL A 132 -19.87 5.63 -9.30
C VAL A 132 -20.53 6.78 -8.54
N GLU A 133 -21.24 7.66 -9.24
CA GLU A 133 -21.92 8.83 -8.64
C GLU A 133 -23.12 8.45 -7.77
N ASP A 134 -23.65 7.23 -7.91
CA ASP A 134 -24.77 6.72 -7.13
C ASP A 134 -24.33 5.94 -5.87
N LEU A 135 -23.04 5.59 -5.76
CA LEU A 135 -22.49 4.85 -4.63
C LEU A 135 -22.45 5.72 -3.36
N LYS A 136 -22.60 5.07 -2.21
CA LYS A 136 -22.51 5.71 -0.88
C LYS A 136 -21.46 5.00 -0.03
N PRO A 137 -20.17 5.33 -0.18
CA PRO A 137 -19.10 4.65 0.54
C PRO A 137 -19.27 4.70 2.07
N LEU A 138 -18.71 3.70 2.76
CA LEU A 138 -18.80 3.57 4.22
C LEU A 138 -17.75 4.40 5.00
N ASN A 139 -16.94 5.19 4.29
CA ASN A 139 -15.75 5.87 4.79
C ASN A 139 -15.69 7.34 4.34
#